data_AF-A0A7W3T7S6-F1
#
_entry.id   AF-A0A7W3T7S6-F1
#
_cell.length_a   1.000
_cell.length_b   1.000
_cell.length_c   1.000
_cell.angle_alpha   90.00
_cell.angle_beta   90.00
_cell.angle_gamma   90.00
#
_symmetry.space_group_name_H-M   'P 1'
#
loop_
_entity.id
_entity.type
_entity.pdbx_description
1 polymer ?
#
loop_
_entity_poly.entity_id
_entity_poly.type
_entity_poly.pdbx_seq_one_letter_code
_entity_poly.pdbx_strand_id
1 'polypeptide(L)'
;MRDTPSDLPDIRVRGAVLALARLTGCHQPAPAHCDSACSDWGEPGRIHWRLTDIVALRVPVPARGALYLWAPTEQLRHEIAAALPH
;
A
#
# COMPACT_ATOMS: atom_id res chain seq x y z
N MET A 1 17.00 -10.79 10.43
CA MET A 1 16.40 -9.65 9.70
C MET A 1 15.95 -10.20 8.36
N ARG A 2 14.68 -10.10 7.97
CA ARG A 2 14.27 -10.60 6.64
C ARG A 2 14.90 -9.69 5.58
N ASP A 3 15.64 -10.27 4.65
CA ASP A 3 16.27 -9.54 3.55
C ASP A 3 15.22 -8.74 2.76
N THR A 4 15.66 -7.62 2.18
CA THR A 4 14.80 -6.82 1.31
C THR A 4 14.50 -7.64 0.05
N PRO A 5 13.23 -7.80 -0.36
CA PRO A 5 12.89 -8.44 -1.62
C PRO A 5 13.63 -7.74 -2.76
N SER A 6 14.35 -8.51 -3.60
CA SER A 6 15.22 -7.96 -4.65
C SER A 6 14.46 -7.18 -5.73
N ASP A 7 13.16 -7.41 -5.81
CA ASP A 7 12.18 -6.74 -6.66
C ASP A 7 11.68 -5.40 -6.10
N LEU A 8 11.99 -5.06 -4.85
CA LEU A 8 11.66 -3.78 -4.21
C LEU A 8 12.91 -3.11 -3.59
N PRO A 9 13.93 -2.78 -4.42
CA PRO A 9 15.25 -2.40 -3.95
C PRO A 9 15.27 -1.12 -3.08
N ASP A 10 14.24 -0.28 -3.14
CA ASP A 10 14.18 1.02 -2.46
C ASP A 10 13.40 1.01 -1.12
N ILE A 11 12.73 -0.10 -0.76
CA ILE A 11 12.07 -0.19 0.55
C ILE A 11 13.10 -0.55 1.62
N ARG A 12 13.65 0.49 2.27
CA ARG A 12 14.50 0.38 3.47
C ARG A 12 13.75 0.65 4.77
N VAL A 13 12.51 1.13 4.68
CA VAL A 13 11.70 1.55 5.83
C VAL A 13 10.62 0.50 6.12
N ARG A 14 10.50 0.09 7.38
CA ARG A 14 9.51 -0.87 7.86
C ARG A 14 8.83 -0.33 9.11
N GLY A 15 7.61 -0.79 9.40
CA GLY A 15 6.86 -0.31 10.56
C GLY A 15 6.51 1.17 10.44
N ALA A 16 6.12 1.61 9.24
CA ALA A 16 5.73 2.98 8.95
C ALA A 16 4.64 3.01 7.86
N VAL A 17 3.84 4.07 7.88
CA VAL A 17 2.99 4.46 6.76
C VAL A 17 3.85 5.20 5.73
N LEU A 18 3.75 4.80 4.47
CA LEU A 18 4.59 5.31 3.38
C LEU A 18 3.81 6.13 2.36
N ALA A 19 2.51 5.86 2.20
CA ALA A 19 1.66 6.48 1.20
C ALA A 19 0.19 6.43 1.61
N LEU A 20 -0.62 7.26 0.96
CA LEU A 20 -2.08 7.18 0.94
C LEU A 20 -2.53 6.77 -0.47
N ALA A 21 -3.63 6.03 -0.56
CA ALA A 21 -4.28 5.75 -1.83
C ALA A 21 -5.80 5.71 -1.65
N ARG A 22 -6.52 6.00 -2.73
CA ARG A 22 -7.97 5.80 -2.78
C ARG A 22 -8.27 4.37 -3.18
N LEU A 23 -8.98 3.62 -2.33
CA LEU A 23 -9.54 2.32 -2.69
C LEU A 23 -10.82 2.54 -3.51
N THR A 24 -10.78 2.21 -4.80
CA THR A 24 -11.91 2.45 -5.74
C THR A 24 -12.71 1.19 -6.06
N GLY A 25 -12.22 0.02 -5.65
CA GLY A 25 -12.93 -1.24 -5.82
C GLY A 25 -12.02 -2.44 -5.68
N CYS A 26 -12.49 -3.57 -6.16
CA CYS A 26 -11.72 -4.80 -6.29
C CYS A 26 -12.06 -5.50 -7.59
N HIS A 27 -11.17 -6.39 -8.05
CA HIS A 27 -11.43 -7.24 -9.20
C HIS A 27 -10.92 -8.66 -8.96
N GLN A 28 -11.52 -9.62 -9.65
CA GLN A 28 -11.02 -10.99 -9.71
C GLN A 28 -10.12 -11.13 -10.93
N PRO A 29 -8.87 -11.62 -10.80
CA PRO A 29 -8.01 -11.87 -11.94
C PRO A 29 -8.63 -12.99 -12.78
N ALA A 30 -8.99 -12.67 -14.01
CA ALA A 30 -9.37 -13.65 -15.02
C ALA A 30 -8.21 -13.81 -16.01
N PRO A 31 -7.99 -15.01 -16.60
CA PRO A 31 -6.90 -15.26 -17.55
C PRO A 31 -6.85 -14.28 -18.73
N ALA A 32 -7.99 -13.68 -19.10
CA ALA A 32 -8.10 -12.70 -20.17
C ALA A 32 -8.12 -11.23 -19.68
N HIS A 33 -8.35 -10.98 -18.38
CA HIS A 33 -8.74 -9.67 -17.85
C HIS A 33 -8.14 -9.35 -16.47
N CYS A 34 -6.92 -9.80 -16.20
CA CYS A 34 -6.12 -9.14 -15.16
C CYS A 34 -5.52 -7.89 -15.82
N ASP A 35 -5.85 -6.69 -15.30
CA ASP A 35 -5.26 -5.44 -15.80
C ASP A 35 -3.73 -5.61 -15.82
N SER A 36 -3.04 -5.09 -16.84
CA SER A 36 -1.57 -5.23 -16.96
C SER A 36 -0.81 -4.74 -15.72
N ALA A 37 -1.43 -3.88 -14.90
CA ALA A 37 -0.89 -3.44 -13.63
C ALA A 37 -0.77 -4.57 -12.57
N CYS A 38 -1.60 -5.61 -12.67
CA CYS A 38 -1.64 -6.73 -11.72
C CYS A 38 -0.89 -7.97 -12.22
N SER A 39 -0.56 -8.08 -13.52
CA SER A 39 0.08 -9.28 -14.09
C SER A 39 1.44 -9.62 -13.49
N ASP A 40 2.16 -8.61 -13.01
CA ASP A 40 3.55 -8.77 -12.60
C ASP A 40 3.69 -9.19 -11.12
N TRP A 41 2.66 -8.95 -10.30
CA TRP A 41 2.71 -9.08 -8.83
C TRP A 41 1.48 -9.76 -8.21
N GLY A 42 0.40 -9.90 -8.98
CA GLY A 42 -0.90 -10.35 -8.48
C GLY A 42 -0.97 -11.87 -8.33
N GLU A 43 -1.34 -12.34 -7.14
CA GLU A 43 -1.56 -13.76 -6.90
C GLU A 43 -2.77 -14.28 -7.72
N PRO A 44 -2.61 -15.34 -8.53
CA PRO A 44 -3.72 -15.92 -9.30
C PRO A 44 -4.88 -16.39 -8.42
N GLY A 45 -6.12 -16.20 -8.91
CA GLY A 45 -7.32 -16.68 -8.22
C GLY A 45 -7.68 -15.94 -6.93
N ARG A 46 -6.99 -14.85 -6.57
CA ARG A 46 -7.30 -14.00 -5.40
C ARG A 46 -7.92 -12.68 -5.83
N ILE A 47 -8.83 -12.13 -5.03
CA ILE A 47 -9.37 -10.79 -5.26
C ILE A 47 -8.28 -9.75 -5.03
N HIS A 48 -8.11 -8.83 -5.98
CA HIS A 48 -7.13 -7.75 -5.91
C HIS A 48 -7.83 -6.41 -5.64
N TRP A 49 -7.23 -5.56 -4.82
CA TRP A 49 -7.72 -4.19 -4.59
C TRP A 49 -7.30 -3.26 -5.71
N ARG A 50 -8.21 -2.39 -6.14
CA ARG A 50 -7.92 -1.32 -7.09
C ARG A 50 -7.67 -0.02 -6.31
N LEU A 51 -6.42 0.45 -6.39
CA LEU A 51 -5.97 1.67 -5.75
C LEU A 51 -5.75 2.75 -6.82
N THR A 52 -6.22 3.96 -6.57
CA THR A 52 -5.96 5.17 -7.39
C THR A 52 -5.41 6.28 -6.51
N ASP A 53 -5.00 7.39 -7.12
CA ASP A 53 -4.59 8.61 -6.41
C ASP A 53 -3.53 8.31 -5.34
N ILE A 54 -2.52 7.51 -5.72
CA ILE A 54 -1.46 7.10 -4.81
C ILE A 54 -0.57 8.32 -4.55
N VAL A 55 -0.49 8.73 -3.29
CA VAL A 55 0.32 9.86 -2.83
C VAL A 55 1.35 9.33 -1.84
N ALA A 56 2.62 9.34 -2.24
CA ALA A 56 3.73 9.07 -1.33
C ALA A 56 3.85 10.19 -0.30
N LEU A 57 4.09 9.83 0.96
CA LEU A 57 4.38 10.81 2.00
C LEU A 57 5.77 11.42 1.79
N ARG A 58 5.96 12.69 2.16
CA ARG A 58 7.29 13.34 2.12
C ARG A 58 8.31 12.64 3.01
N VAL A 59 7.83 12.12 4.13
CA VAL A 59 8.60 11.34 5.10
C VAL A 59 7.74 10.19 5.61
N PRO A 60 8.30 8.98 5.83
CA PRO A 60 7.59 7.89 6.46
C PRO A 60 7.10 8.26 7.87
N VAL A 61 5.86 7.88 8.20
CA VAL A 61 5.29 8.09 9.55
C VAL A 61 5.35 6.77 10.32
N PRO A 62 6.12 6.67 11.42
CA PRO A 62 6.24 5.43 12.19
C PRO A 62 4.88 4.92 12.67
N ALA A 63 4.59 3.65 12.41
CA ALA A 63 3.35 3.01 12.82
C ALA A 63 3.52 1.49 12.92
N ARG A 64 3.08 0.90 14.04
CA ARG A 64 2.97 -0.55 14.14
C ARG A 64 1.76 -1.00 13.33
N GLY A 65 1.98 -1.82 12.30
CA GLY A 65 0.89 -2.45 11.56
C GLY A 65 0.06 -3.39 12.44
N ALA A 66 -1.20 -3.60 12.06
CA ALA A 66 -2.10 -4.56 12.70
C ALA A 66 -2.65 -5.56 11.66
N LEU A 67 -3.15 -6.70 12.14
CA LEU A 67 -3.78 -7.72 11.30
C LEU A 67 -5.17 -7.26 10.85
N TYR A 68 -5.61 -7.78 9.70
CA TYR A 68 -6.86 -7.39 9.02
C TYR A 68 -6.91 -5.91 8.64
N LEU A 69 -8.06 -5.46 8.12
CA LEU A 69 -8.34 -4.05 7.98
C LEU A 69 -8.46 -3.43 9.38
N TRP A 70 -7.69 -2.39 9.62
CA TRP A 70 -7.67 -1.67 10.90
C TRP A 70 -7.81 -0.17 10.65
N ALA A 71 -8.48 0.51 11.57
CA ALA A 71 -8.65 1.96 11.52
C ALA A 71 -7.47 2.65 12.24
N PRO A 72 -6.76 3.58 11.59
CA PRO A 72 -5.74 4.39 12.25
C PRO A 72 -6.31 5.24 13.38
N THR A 73 -5.54 5.43 14.45
CA THR A 73 -5.89 6.36 15.54
C THR A 73 -5.97 7.79 15.01
N GLU A 74 -6.66 8.68 15.72
CA GLU A 74 -6.74 10.09 15.34
C GLU A 74 -5.37 10.76 15.26
N GLN A 75 -4.51 10.48 16.25
CA GLN A 75 -3.14 10.97 16.24
C GLN A 75 -2.39 10.53 14.98
N LEU A 76 -2.46 9.24 14.62
CA LEU A 76 -1.79 8.74 13.43
C LEU A 76 -2.33 9.39 12.14
N ARG A 77 -3.65 9.64 12.07
CA ARG A 77 -4.24 10.37 10.93
C ARG A 77 -3.71 11.80 10.82
N HIS A 78 -3.55 12.52 11.93
CA HIS A 78 -2.95 13.86 11.94
C HIS A 78 -1.50 13.85 11.48
N GLU A 79 -0.70 12.91 11.96
CA GLU A 79 0.71 12.76 11.56
C GLU A 79 0.84 12.43 10.06
N ILE A 80 -0.01 11.54 9.54
CA ILE A 80 -0.08 11.24 8.10
C ILE A 80 -0.46 12.50 7.30
N ALA A 81 -1.48 13.23 7.73
CA ALA A 81 -1.92 14.44 7.04
C ALA A 81 -0.82 15.51 6.97
N ALA A 82 -0.04 15.68 8.06
CA ALA A 82 1.10 16.59 8.09
C ALA A 82 2.27 16.15 7.17
N ALA A 83 2.35 14.86 6.83
CA ALA A 83 3.39 14.30 5.96
C ALA A 83 3.01 14.29 4.46
N LEU A 84 1.74 14.57 4.11
CA LEU A 84 1.29 14.64 2.72
C LEU A 84 1.93 15.84 2.00
N PRO A 85 2.32 15.70 0.71
CA PRO A 85 2.78 16.81 -0.12
C PRO A 85 1.73 17.93 -0.20
N HIS A 86 2.19 19.18 -0.33
CA HIS A 86 1.33 20.37 -0.46
C HIS A 86 0.79 20.52 -1.87
#